data_AF-A0A9P9EWN8-F1
#
_entry.id   AF-A0A9P9EWN8-F1
#
_cell.length_a   1.000
_cell.length_b   1.000
_cell.length_c   1.000
_cell.angle_alpha   90.00
_cell.angle_beta   90.00
_cell.angle_gamma   90.00
#
_symmetry.space_group_name_H-M   'P 1'
#
loop_
_entity.id
_entity.type
_entity.pdbx_description
1 polymer ?
#
loop_
_entity_poly.entity_id
_entity_poly.type
_entity_poly.pdbx_seq_one_letter_code
_entity_poly.pdbx_strand_id
1 'polypeptide(L)'
;MSRLDRTRIFRRDAGIFYSVVSSLVDLPIRIPRILEVWLVLETVFYCAVYLPRNAYLQRVATHPITASREDRRKLFWRCYRNIPDPDQYLQKWFRNAPPAEIKRENVKGFFRWAFLNTGDSDPAHDEELEEYAREIEKLLRRKLESGYSNAQCLRLTLNKVKMLYRSLT
;
A
#
# COMPACT_ATOMS: atom_id res chain seq x y z
N MET A 1 11.09 -2.50 7.49
CA MET A 1 11.10 -3.44 6.35
C MET A 1 11.84 -4.71 6.80
N SER A 2 11.11 -5.79 7.09
CA SER A 2 11.60 -6.93 7.88
C SER A 2 12.34 -7.98 7.03
N ARG A 3 13.33 -8.65 7.63
CA ARG A 3 14.18 -9.70 7.00
C ARG A 3 13.40 -10.85 6.34
N LEU A 4 12.14 -11.05 6.74
CA LEU A 4 11.27 -12.12 6.24
C LEU A 4 10.67 -11.82 4.85
N ASP A 5 10.53 -10.55 4.48
CA ASP A 5 10.02 -10.18 3.15
C ASP A 5 11.09 -10.41 2.06
N ARG A 6 12.38 -10.33 2.42
CA ARG A 6 13.52 -10.52 1.50
C ARG A 6 13.72 -12.00 1.13
N THR A 7 13.41 -12.92 2.04
CA THR A 7 13.57 -14.37 1.83
C THR A 7 12.44 -15.01 1.03
N ARG A 8 11.25 -14.41 0.99
CA ARG A 8 10.11 -14.93 0.19
C ARG A 8 10.15 -14.50 -1.27
N ILE A 9 10.74 -13.35 -1.58
CA ILE A 9 10.98 -12.89 -2.96
C ILE A 9 12.05 -13.78 -3.61
N PHE A 10 13.17 -14.00 -2.92
CA PHE A 10 14.31 -14.78 -3.44
C PHE A 10 14.02 -16.25 -3.75
N ARG A 11 12.94 -16.84 -3.18
CA ARG A 11 12.61 -18.26 -3.37
C ARG A 11 11.74 -18.55 -4.59
N ARG A 12 11.21 -17.53 -5.28
CA ARG A 12 10.32 -17.69 -6.46
C ARG A 12 10.92 -17.24 -7.77
N ASP A 13 12.06 -16.56 -7.74
CA ASP A 13 12.74 -16.05 -8.94
C ASP A 13 13.71 -17.09 -9.55
N ALA A 14 13.91 -18.24 -8.90
CA ALA A 14 14.89 -19.25 -9.30
C ALA A 14 14.64 -19.82 -10.71
N GLY A 15 13.38 -19.94 -11.15
CA GLY A 15 13.05 -20.43 -12.49
C GLY A 15 13.39 -19.45 -13.61
N ILE A 16 13.22 -18.15 -13.35
CA ILE A 16 13.47 -17.10 -14.35
C ILE A 16 14.97 -16.87 -14.52
N PHE A 17 15.73 -16.87 -13.41
CA PHE A 17 17.19 -16.82 -13.47
C PHE A 17 17.80 -18.09 -14.10
N TYR A 18 17.22 -19.26 -13.88
CA TYR A 18 17.68 -20.50 -14.50
C TYR A 18 17.61 -20.46 -16.03
N SER A 19 16.52 -19.94 -16.61
CA SER A 19 16.39 -19.84 -18.07
C SER A 19 17.42 -18.89 -18.70
N VAL A 20 17.77 -17.79 -18.03
CA VAL A 20 18.79 -16.84 -18.51
C VAL A 20 20.21 -17.38 -18.34
N VAL A 21 20.48 -18.09 -17.23
CA VAL A 21 21.81 -18.69 -16.96
C VAL A 21 22.04 -19.95 -17.80
N SER A 22 21.02 -20.76 -18.06
CA SER A 22 21.11 -21.96 -18.91
C SER A 22 21.37 -21.63 -20.38
N SER A 23 21.05 -20.43 -20.86
CA SER A 23 21.44 -19.98 -22.20
C SER A 23 22.90 -19.53 -22.28
N LEU A 24 23.59 -19.37 -21.14
CA LEU A 24 24.99 -18.93 -21.05
C LEU A 24 25.93 -20.02 -20.54
N VAL A 25 25.41 -21.13 -20.02
CA VAL A 25 26.17 -22.25 -19.46
C VAL A 25 25.57 -23.56 -19.96
N ASP A 26 26.34 -24.31 -20.76
CA ASP A 26 25.99 -25.67 -21.20
C ASP A 26 25.85 -26.61 -19.99
N LEU A 27 24.65 -26.70 -19.43
CA LEU A 27 24.34 -27.64 -18.36
C LEU A 27 24.02 -29.02 -18.97
N PRO A 28 24.58 -30.13 -18.44
CA PRO A 28 24.49 -31.48 -19.02
C PRO A 28 23.12 -32.16 -18.79
N ILE A 29 22.05 -31.39 -18.62
CA ILE A 29 20.72 -31.87 -18.25
C ILE A 29 19.82 -31.78 -19.48
N ARG A 30 19.45 -32.93 -20.07
CA ARG A 30 18.51 -32.98 -21.19
C ARG A 30 17.09 -32.75 -20.65
N ILE A 31 16.63 -31.51 -20.72
CA ILE A 31 15.26 -31.12 -20.36
C ILE A 31 14.27 -31.75 -21.36
N PRO A 32 13.18 -32.40 -20.90
CA PRO A 32 12.17 -32.94 -21.81
C PRO A 32 11.51 -31.80 -22.59
N ARG A 33 11.30 -31.98 -23.90
CA ARG A 33 10.75 -30.95 -24.82
C ARG A 33 9.46 -30.29 -24.32
N ILE A 34 8.61 -31.04 -23.62
CA ILE A 34 7.37 -30.52 -23.02
C ILE A 34 7.66 -29.43 -21.98
N LEU A 35 8.69 -29.63 -21.13
CA LEU A 35 9.07 -28.67 -20.10
C LEU A 35 9.74 -27.44 -20.73
N GLU A 36 10.54 -27.61 -21.79
CA GLU A 36 11.11 -26.50 -22.56
C GLU A 36 10.01 -25.62 -23.17
N VAL A 37 9.02 -26.22 -23.85
CA VAL A 37 7.86 -25.49 -24.39
C VAL A 37 7.09 -24.78 -23.28
N TRP A 38 6.87 -25.44 -22.14
CA TRP A 38 6.18 -24.82 -21.01
C TRP A 38 6.96 -23.62 -20.43
N LEU A 39 8.28 -23.72 -20.25
CA LEU A 39 9.12 -22.62 -19.76
C LEU A 39 9.15 -21.44 -20.74
N VAL A 40 9.14 -21.71 -22.05
CA VAL A 40 9.03 -20.66 -23.07
C VAL A 40 7.67 -19.97 -22.97
N LEU A 41 6.57 -20.72 -22.88
CA LEU A 41 5.22 -20.16 -22.73
C LEU A 41 5.08 -19.34 -21.44
N GLU A 42 5.61 -19.84 -20.33
CA GLU A 42 5.64 -19.15 -19.04
C GLU A 42 6.45 -17.84 -19.12
N THR A 43 7.60 -17.86 -19.81
CA THR A 43 8.44 -16.67 -20.02
C THR A 43 7.72 -15.63 -20.87
N VAL A 44 7.07 -16.05 -21.97
CA VAL A 44 6.27 -15.17 -22.83
C VAL A 44 5.11 -14.57 -22.03
N PHE A 45 4.41 -15.37 -21.22
CA PHE A 45 3.33 -14.89 -20.36
C PHE A 45 3.82 -13.87 -19.33
N TYR A 46 4.93 -14.16 -18.64
CA TYR A 46 5.53 -13.26 -17.68
C TYR A 46 5.87 -11.90 -18.32
N CYS A 47 6.55 -11.92 -19.47
CA CYS A 47 7.01 -10.70 -20.14
C CYS A 47 5.87 -9.92 -20.82
N ALA A 48 4.97 -10.60 -21.53
CA ALA A 48 3.95 -9.97 -22.36
C ALA A 48 2.65 -9.66 -21.61
N VAL A 49 2.38 -10.32 -20.47
CA VAL A 49 1.13 -10.14 -19.70
C VAL A 49 1.42 -9.59 -18.32
N TYR A 50 2.24 -10.29 -17.52
CA TYR A 50 2.42 -9.92 -16.12
C TYR A 50 3.13 -8.58 -15.95
N LEU A 51 4.27 -8.37 -16.63
CA LEU A 51 5.02 -7.11 -16.55
C LEU A 51 4.22 -5.88 -17.00
N PRO A 52 3.60 -5.85 -18.20
CA PRO A 52 2.83 -4.67 -18.63
C PRO A 52 1.61 -4.45 -17.74
N ARG A 53 0.93 -5.52 -17.30
CA ARG A 53 -0.20 -5.40 -16.37
C ARG A 53 0.23 -4.85 -15.02
N ASN A 54 1.36 -5.30 -14.48
CA ASN A 54 1.90 -4.76 -13.24
C ASN A 54 2.24 -3.28 -13.42
N ALA A 55 2.94 -2.90 -14.49
CA ALA A 55 3.25 -1.49 -14.77
C ALA A 55 1.99 -0.62 -14.90
N TYR A 56 0.95 -1.12 -15.56
CA TYR A 56 -0.34 -0.43 -15.67
C TYR A 56 -1.03 -0.25 -14.31
N LEU A 57 -1.09 -1.30 -13.49
CA LEU A 57 -1.74 -1.25 -12.17
C LEU A 57 -0.98 -0.41 -11.14
N GLN A 58 0.32 -0.21 -11.32
CA GLN A 58 1.10 0.72 -10.48
C GLN A 58 0.98 2.19 -10.91
N ARG A 59 0.24 2.51 -11.99
CA ARG A 59 0.03 3.91 -12.39
C ARG A 59 -0.73 4.66 -11.29
N VAL A 60 -0.38 5.92 -11.12
CA VAL A 60 -1.04 6.81 -10.15
C VAL A 60 -2.52 6.90 -10.51
N ALA A 61 -3.39 6.69 -9.52
CA ALA A 61 -4.82 6.82 -9.70
C ALA A 61 -5.17 8.29 -10.00
N THR A 62 -5.93 8.53 -11.08
CA THR A 62 -6.51 9.84 -11.34
C THR A 62 -7.68 10.05 -10.39
N HIS A 63 -7.51 10.95 -9.43
CA HIS A 63 -8.56 11.29 -8.50
C HIS A 63 -9.50 12.36 -9.09
N PRO A 64 -10.81 12.29 -8.77
CA PRO A 64 -11.71 13.39 -9.11
C PRO A 64 -11.25 14.66 -8.37
N ILE A 65 -11.74 15.81 -8.85
CA ILE A 65 -11.43 17.11 -8.23
C ILE A 65 -11.76 17.04 -6.73
N THR A 66 -10.80 17.45 -5.91
CA THR A 66 -10.94 17.44 -4.46
C THR A 66 -12.17 18.26 -4.07
N ALA A 67 -13.09 17.65 -3.31
CA ALA A 67 -14.30 18.30 -2.84
C ALA A 67 -13.97 19.59 -2.05
N SER A 68 -14.90 20.54 -1.96
CA SER A 68 -14.70 21.77 -1.19
C SER A 68 -14.34 21.46 0.28
N ARG A 69 -13.67 22.40 0.96
CA ARG A 69 -13.35 22.27 2.40
C ARG A 69 -14.60 22.01 3.24
N GLU A 70 -15.71 22.68 2.92
CA GLU A 70 -16.98 22.49 3.63
C GLU A 70 -17.54 21.07 3.46
N ASP A 71 -17.50 20.53 2.24
CA ASP A 71 -18.03 19.20 1.97
C ASP A 71 -17.16 18.11 2.58
N ARG A 72 -15.82 18.28 2.58
CA ARG A 72 -14.90 17.41 3.32
C ARG A 72 -15.20 17.43 4.82
N ARG A 73 -15.42 18.61 5.39
CA ARG A 73 -15.78 18.77 6.81
C ARG A 73 -17.12 18.10 7.13
N LYS A 74 -18.14 18.25 6.27
CA LYS A 74 -19.43 17.54 6.42
C LYS A 74 -19.23 16.03 6.39
N LEU A 75 -18.39 15.52 5.50
CA LEU A 75 -18.07 14.10 5.42
C LEU A 75 -17.33 13.61 6.67
N PHE A 76 -16.36 14.38 7.16
CA PHE A 76 -15.67 14.09 8.43
C PHE A 76 -16.66 13.93 9.58
N TRP A 77 -17.58 14.89 9.77
CA TRP A 77 -18.56 14.81 10.85
C TRP A 77 -19.53 13.64 10.71
N ARG A 78 -19.89 13.25 9.49
CA ARG A 78 -20.67 12.04 9.24
C ARG A 78 -19.91 10.79 9.64
N CYS A 79 -18.63 10.67 9.29
CA CYS A 79 -17.79 9.56 9.71
C CYS A 79 -17.62 9.54 11.24
N TYR A 80 -17.26 10.69 11.82
CA TYR A 80 -17.01 10.90 13.24
C TYR A 80 -18.15 10.39 14.13
N ARG A 81 -19.40 10.75 13.79
CA ARG A 81 -20.60 10.34 14.56
C ARG A 81 -20.89 8.84 14.50
N ASN A 82 -20.32 8.13 13.53
CA ASN A 82 -20.54 6.72 13.30
C ASN A 82 -19.36 5.85 13.74
N ILE A 83 -18.41 6.39 14.52
CA ILE A 83 -17.30 5.62 15.09
C ILE A 83 -17.75 5.02 16.43
N PRO A 84 -17.99 3.70 16.52
CA PRO A 84 -18.41 3.08 17.78
C PRO A 84 -17.26 2.92 18.77
N ASP A 85 -16.06 2.55 18.28
CA ASP A 85 -14.84 2.37 19.05
C ASP A 85 -13.70 3.13 18.35
N PRO A 86 -13.25 4.26 18.91
CA PRO A 86 -12.22 5.09 18.28
C PRO A 86 -10.83 4.45 18.28
N ASP A 87 -10.49 3.68 19.31
CA ASP A 87 -9.20 3.00 19.40
C ASP A 87 -9.13 1.88 18.35
N GLN A 88 -10.16 1.06 18.26
CA GLN A 88 -10.22 0.00 17.25
C GLN A 88 -10.31 0.57 15.83
N TYR A 89 -11.06 1.67 15.65
CA TYR A 89 -11.15 2.37 14.36
C TYR A 89 -9.76 2.78 13.86
N LEU A 90 -8.97 3.47 14.69
CA LEU A 90 -7.62 3.88 14.30
C LEU A 90 -6.71 2.67 14.09
N GLN A 91 -6.70 1.69 15.01
CA GLN A 91 -5.87 0.50 14.84
C GLN A 91 -6.11 -0.18 13.48
N LYS A 92 -7.37 -0.36 13.07
CA LYS A 92 -7.72 -0.96 11.77
C LYS A 92 -7.15 -0.15 10.60
N TRP A 93 -7.25 1.18 10.63
CA TRP A 93 -6.68 2.05 9.61
C TRP A 93 -5.14 2.09 9.63
N PHE A 94 -4.52 1.83 10.78
CA PHE A 94 -3.07 1.76 10.97
C PHE A 94 -2.52 0.33 10.95
N ARG A 95 -3.17 -0.60 10.23
CA ARG A 95 -2.70 -1.99 10.06
C ARG A 95 -2.52 -2.75 11.39
N ASN A 96 -3.42 -2.51 12.34
CA ASN A 96 -3.39 -3.02 13.71
C ASN A 96 -2.13 -2.62 14.49
N ALA A 97 -1.56 -1.44 14.20
CA ALA A 97 -0.46 -0.89 14.99
C ALA A 97 -0.90 -0.65 16.44
N PRO A 98 0.00 -0.83 17.42
CA PRO A 98 -0.29 -0.53 18.83
C PRO A 98 -0.77 0.92 19.01
N PRO A 99 -1.76 1.18 19.87
CA PRO A 99 -2.30 2.53 20.07
C PRO A 99 -1.30 3.56 20.58
N ALA A 100 -0.19 3.11 21.19
CA ALA A 100 0.92 3.97 21.62
C ALA A 100 1.83 4.39 20.45
N GLU A 101 1.87 3.58 19.38
CA GLU A 101 2.62 3.95 18.17
C GLU A 101 1.83 4.92 17.30
N ILE A 102 0.51 5.04 17.44
CA ILE A 102 -0.28 5.97 16.62
C ILE A 102 -0.13 7.38 17.20
N LYS A 103 0.69 8.21 16.55
CA LYS A 103 0.93 9.60 16.94
C LYS A 103 0.07 10.59 16.17
N ARG A 104 0.02 11.83 16.63
CA ARG A 104 -0.81 12.90 16.05
C ARG A 104 -0.50 13.15 14.58
N GLU A 105 0.78 13.21 14.20
CA GLU A 105 1.17 13.47 12.80
C GLU A 105 0.80 12.29 11.89
N ASN A 106 0.83 11.06 12.40
CA ASN A 106 0.36 9.88 11.67
C ASN A 106 -1.15 9.98 11.39
N VAL A 107 -1.94 10.45 12.36
CA VAL A 107 -3.39 10.69 12.19
C VAL A 107 -3.67 11.81 11.19
N LYS A 108 -2.93 12.92 11.23
CA LYS A 108 -3.02 13.97 10.20
C LYS A 108 -2.70 13.40 8.81
N GLY A 109 -1.66 12.58 8.70
CA GLY A 109 -1.30 11.91 7.46
C GLY A 109 -2.37 10.92 6.96
N PHE A 110 -3.12 10.28 7.86
CA PHE A 110 -4.28 9.46 7.50
C PHE A 110 -5.41 10.31 6.93
N PHE A 111 -5.81 11.39 7.60
CA PHE A 111 -6.91 12.24 7.11
C PHE A 111 -6.58 12.99 5.84
N ARG A 112 -5.31 13.37 5.66
CA ARG A 112 -4.81 13.93 4.41
C ARG A 112 -5.06 12.98 3.24
N TRP A 113 -4.70 11.72 3.39
CA TRP A 113 -5.02 10.73 2.37
C TRP A 113 -6.55 10.52 2.25
N ALA A 114 -7.26 10.33 3.37
CA ALA A 114 -8.66 9.93 3.36
C ALA A 114 -9.62 10.97 2.74
N PHE A 115 -9.36 12.27 2.94
CA PHE A 115 -10.24 13.35 2.48
C PHE A 115 -9.68 14.18 1.33
N LEU A 116 -8.35 14.31 1.22
CA LEU A 116 -7.71 15.10 0.16
C LEU A 116 -7.14 14.22 -0.97
N ASN A 117 -7.15 12.89 -0.81
CA ASN A 117 -6.56 11.93 -1.75
C ASN A 117 -5.09 12.23 -2.12
N THR A 118 -4.37 12.96 -1.27
CA THR A 118 -2.96 13.32 -1.50
C THR A 118 -2.05 12.74 -0.43
N GLY A 119 -0.82 12.42 -0.84
CA GLY A 119 0.26 12.04 0.06
C GLY A 119 1.12 13.25 0.47
N ASP A 120 1.03 14.33 -0.30
CA ASP A 120 1.93 15.47 -0.20
C ASP A 120 1.45 16.46 0.87
N SER A 121 2.41 17.01 1.62
CA SER A 121 2.09 18.01 2.64
C SER A 121 1.87 19.37 1.98
N ASP A 122 0.66 19.89 2.13
CA ASP A 122 0.31 21.25 1.70
C ASP A 122 -0.09 22.08 2.93
N PRO A 123 0.63 23.18 3.24
CA PRO A 123 0.29 24.09 4.32
C PRO A 123 -1.14 24.63 4.25
N ALA A 124 -1.73 24.72 3.05
CA ALA A 124 -3.11 25.20 2.85
C ALA A 124 -4.16 24.31 3.54
N HIS A 125 -3.82 23.07 3.88
CA HIS A 125 -4.72 22.10 4.50
C HIS A 125 -4.36 21.78 5.95
N ASP A 126 -3.26 22.32 6.49
CA ASP A 126 -2.80 21.97 7.82
C ASP A 126 -3.81 22.37 8.91
N GLU A 127 -4.45 23.54 8.79
CA GLU A 127 -5.50 23.96 9.74
C GLU A 127 -6.70 22.98 9.80
N GLU A 128 -7.13 22.48 8.63
CA GLU A 128 -8.23 21.51 8.52
C GLU A 128 -7.83 20.17 9.15
N LEU A 129 -6.60 19.71 8.88
CA LEU A 129 -6.08 18.46 9.45
C LEU A 129 -5.88 18.57 10.97
N GLU A 130 -5.49 19.73 11.48
CA GLU A 130 -5.39 20.00 12.91
C GLU A 130 -6.75 20.05 13.60
N GLU A 131 -7.80 20.54 12.92
CA GLU A 131 -9.18 20.40 13.40
C GLU A 131 -9.56 18.92 13.55
N TYR A 132 -9.37 18.10 12.52
CA TYR A 132 -9.73 16.67 12.55
C TYR A 132 -8.93 15.87 13.59
N ALA A 133 -7.63 16.15 13.73
CA ALA A 133 -6.80 15.49 14.74
C ALA A 133 -7.31 15.81 16.16
N ARG A 134 -7.65 17.07 16.45
CA ARG A 134 -8.19 17.48 17.76
C ARG A 134 -9.54 16.81 18.06
N GLU A 135 -10.43 16.71 17.08
CA GLU A 135 -11.72 16.04 17.29
C GLU A 135 -11.53 14.54 17.57
N ILE A 136 -10.58 13.86 16.90
CA ILE A 136 -10.26 12.46 17.22
C ILE A 136 -9.65 12.31 18.62
N GLU A 137 -8.78 13.22 19.06
CA GLU A 137 -8.25 13.21 20.44
C GLU A 137 -9.38 13.32 21.48
N LYS A 138 -10.39 14.17 21.21
CA LYS A 138 -11.60 14.26 22.07
C LYS A 138 -12.37 12.95 22.08
N LEU A 139 -12.54 12.30 20.93
CA LEU A 139 -13.24 11.03 20.82
C LEU A 139 -12.52 9.90 21.57
N LEU A 140 -11.19 9.86 21.48
CA LEU A 140 -10.34 8.92 22.22
C LEU A 140 -10.25 9.23 23.72
N ARG A 141 -10.70 10.41 24.17
CA ARG A 141 -10.55 10.91 25.55
C ARG A 141 -9.10 10.93 26.05
N ARG A 142 -8.13 11.02 25.14
CA ARG A 142 -6.70 11.13 25.43
C ARG A 142 -6.00 11.96 24.37
N LYS A 143 -4.90 12.61 24.74
CA LYS A 143 -4.04 13.30 23.79
C LYS A 143 -3.13 12.29 23.09
N LEU A 144 -2.94 12.47 21.79
CA LEU A 144 -1.96 11.69 21.04
C LEU A 144 -0.58 12.32 21.26
N GLU A 145 0.46 11.48 21.30
CA GLU A 145 1.81 11.99 21.36
C GLU A 145 2.15 12.81 20.11
N SER A 146 2.93 13.87 20.31
CA SER A 146 3.42 14.69 19.22
C SER A 146 4.50 13.98 18.40
N GLY A 147 4.58 14.33 17.12
CA GLY A 147 5.59 13.84 16.19
C GLY A 147 5.18 12.62 15.39
N TYR A 148 6.15 12.05 14.67
CA TYR A 148 5.98 10.90 13.81
C TYR A 148 6.40 9.60 14.51
N SER A 149 5.70 8.54 14.19
CA SER A 149 6.10 7.17 14.47
C SER A 149 6.24 6.35 13.19
N ASN A 150 6.67 5.11 13.34
CA ASN A 150 6.75 4.15 12.24
C ASN A 150 5.37 3.56 11.84
N ALA A 151 4.27 3.96 12.51
CA ALA A 151 2.93 3.45 12.22
C ALA A 151 2.44 3.98 10.86
N GLN A 152 2.23 3.09 9.91
CA GLN A 152 1.75 3.45 8.57
C GLN A 152 0.23 3.29 8.47
N CYS A 153 -0.46 4.36 8.06
CA CYS A 153 -1.86 4.27 7.69
C CYS A 153 -2.05 3.54 6.36
N LEU A 154 -3.18 2.86 6.22
CA LEU A 154 -3.67 2.37 4.95
C LEU A 154 -3.96 3.56 4.05
N ARG A 155 -3.33 3.58 2.87
CA ARG A 155 -3.59 4.53 1.79
C ARG A 155 -3.96 3.77 0.53
N LEU A 156 -5.23 3.41 0.40
CA LEU A 156 -5.70 2.46 -0.61
C LEU A 156 -5.41 2.90 -2.05
N THR A 157 -5.42 4.22 -2.28
CA THR A 157 -5.22 4.80 -3.62
C THR A 157 -3.79 5.22 -3.94
N LEU A 158 -2.97 5.44 -2.91
CA LEU A 158 -1.59 5.93 -3.08
C LEU A 158 -0.55 4.84 -2.90
N ASN A 159 -0.83 3.83 -2.07
CA ASN A 159 0.12 2.75 -1.86
C ASN A 159 0.18 1.83 -3.08
N LYS A 160 1.39 1.45 -3.47
CA LYS A 160 1.63 0.44 -4.50
C LYS A 160 0.93 -0.87 -4.15
N VAL A 161 0.25 -1.45 -5.12
CA VAL A 161 -0.41 -2.74 -4.96
C VAL A 161 0.64 -3.83 -5.09
N LYS A 162 0.79 -4.67 -4.06
CA LYS A 162 1.65 -5.86 -4.17
C LYS A 162 0.95 -6.90 -5.06
N MET A 163 1.33 -6.92 -6.33
CA MET A 163 0.91 -7.94 -7.28
C MET A 163 1.64 -9.25 -6.98
N LEU A 164 0.91 -10.35 -6.89
CA LEU A 164 1.48 -11.70 -6.83
C LEU A 164 1.54 -12.26 -8.24
N TYR A 165 2.72 -12.71 -8.66
CA TYR A 165 2.84 -13.50 -9.88
C TYR A 165 2.05 -14.81 -9.74
N ARG A 166 1.25 -15.11 -10.76
CA ARG A 166 0.55 -16.37 -10.93
C ARG A 166 1.09 -16.98 -12.22
N SER A 167 1.47 -18.26 -12.15
CA SER A 167 1.92 -19.02 -13.31
C SER A 167 0.83 -19.09 -14.37
N LEU A 168 1.22 -19.45 -15.60
CA LEU A 168 0.28 -19.65 -16.71
C LEU A 168 -0.79 -20.73 -16.42
N THR A 169 -0.53 -21.60 -15.45
CA THR A 169 -1.43 -22.66 -14.94
C THR A 169 -1.72 -22.43 -13.47
#